data_AF-A0A366WND2-F1
#
_entry.id   AF-A0A366WND2-F1
#
_cell.length_a   1.000
_cell.length_b   1.000
_cell.length_c   1.000
_cell.angle_alpha   90.00
_cell.angle_beta   90.00
_cell.angle_gamma   90.00
#
_symmetry.space_group_name_H-M   'P 1'
#
loop_
_entity.id
_entity.type
_entity.pdbx_description
1 polymer ?
#
loop_
_entity_poly.entity_id
_entity_poly.type
_entity_poly.pdbx_seq_one_letter_code
_entity_poly.pdbx_strand_id
1 'polypeptide(L)'
;MTEHEVWGFKIRKSASGKNIWPNEVKWEATRRIREDGQSAGDVAAELGAHECLVRKWSVADRRHRGEKIQVEGPAFTAVSFDEKESIGETPAPATSGTLDVARHEARREESLQEALREAIFLRNWEIAQAPLKAVAQHLGLELPEDPHDWRRLASHATRAMLEVSQERQRRDRGEYSEPSIFFRRALTATQVDTVKPVTIQEPAAAIPPATFACTASSKNTTASETVPAFNKIVNPHNPLARSEEIVPAEVIAEETAPSSPKPQAFVDPGLAQSPIAVGGALYREARLAGKPGKRVKEKANVGEGKSYKKNSACNVTSTIRLLEAFFPDTAMQDLTEDNFIEFFELVPRLPAIHGKSSKEVRDIRKLIEQVDNEEARGISQLKLDMAMREESKGNIDVAVHRAKTPRLRVGTIYRHMQDGKIFDFDVAA
;
A
#
# COMPACT_ATOMS: atom_id res chain seq x y z
N MET A 1 29.88 -7.95 27.79
CA MET A 1 28.60 -8.55 27.37
C MET A 1 27.73 -8.64 28.61
N THR A 2 26.57 -8.01 28.63
CA THR A 2 25.66 -8.11 29.79
C THR A 2 24.92 -9.43 29.72
N GLU A 3 25.11 -10.27 30.73
CA GLU A 3 24.31 -11.49 30.94
C GLU A 3 23.18 -11.15 31.91
N HIS A 4 21.98 -11.64 31.64
CA HIS A 4 20.86 -11.62 32.58
C HIS A 4 20.26 -13.01 32.65
N GLU A 5 19.69 -13.34 33.80
CA GLU A 5 19.15 -14.66 34.09
C GLU A 5 17.63 -14.58 34.17
N VAL A 6 16.95 -15.46 33.44
CA VAL A 6 15.48 -15.60 33.49
C VAL A 6 15.16 -17.09 33.61
N TRP A 7 14.36 -17.45 34.62
CA TRP A 7 14.00 -18.84 34.96
C TRP A 7 15.20 -19.79 35.14
N GLY A 8 16.32 -19.28 35.64
CA GLY A 8 17.55 -20.07 35.81
C GLY A 8 18.41 -20.19 34.55
N PHE A 9 18.00 -19.60 33.42
CA PHE A 9 18.74 -19.64 32.17
C PHE A 9 19.47 -18.33 31.90
N LYS A 10 20.76 -18.43 31.51
CA LYS A 10 21.59 -17.28 31.16
C LYS A 10 21.32 -16.82 29.73
N ILE A 11 20.80 -15.60 29.58
CA ILE A 11 20.55 -14.97 28.28
C ILE A 11 21.67 -13.98 27.99
N ARG A 12 22.42 -14.25 26.91
CA ARG A 12 23.51 -13.38 26.45
C ARG A 12 23.01 -12.35 25.45
N LYS A 13 23.54 -11.12 25.51
CA LYS A 13 23.36 -10.14 24.44
C LYS A 13 24.49 -10.25 23.41
N SER A 14 24.14 -10.25 22.12
CA SER A 14 25.09 -10.15 21.01
C SER A 14 25.84 -8.81 21.05
N ALA A 15 26.91 -8.69 20.25
CA ALA A 15 27.61 -7.41 20.05
C ALA A 15 26.68 -6.30 19.50
N SER A 16 25.57 -6.66 18.85
CA SER A 16 24.53 -5.75 18.36
C SER A 16 23.42 -5.44 19.39
N GLY A 17 23.57 -5.90 20.63
CA GLY A 17 22.60 -5.67 21.71
C GLY A 17 21.36 -6.58 21.66
N LYS A 18 21.29 -7.54 20.73
CA LYS A 18 20.15 -8.46 20.61
C LYS A 18 20.29 -9.64 21.57
N ASN A 19 19.22 -10.03 22.24
CA ASN A 19 19.19 -11.22 23.08
C ASN A 19 19.39 -12.48 22.22
N ILE A 20 20.32 -13.34 22.65
CA ILE A 20 20.56 -14.68 22.09
C ILE A 20 19.82 -15.65 23.00
N TRP A 21 18.72 -16.23 22.49
CA TRP A 21 17.85 -17.13 23.23
C TRP A 21 18.33 -18.57 23.13
N PRO A 22 18.81 -19.19 24.23
CA PRO A 22 19.17 -20.61 24.27
C PRO A 22 17.96 -21.49 23.91
N ASN A 23 18.19 -22.72 23.44
CA ASN A 23 17.09 -23.60 23.05
C ASN A 23 16.27 -24.04 24.26
N GLU A 24 16.91 -24.21 25.40
CA GLU A 24 16.32 -24.56 26.68
C GLU A 24 15.26 -23.53 27.11
N VAL A 25 15.55 -22.23 26.93
CA VAL A 25 14.59 -21.14 27.22
C VAL A 25 13.39 -21.20 26.28
N LYS A 26 13.61 -21.49 24.99
CA LYS A 26 12.51 -21.61 24.02
C LYS A 26 11.60 -22.78 24.37
N TRP A 27 12.19 -23.90 24.78
CA TRP A 27 11.46 -25.12 25.15
C TRP A 27 10.64 -24.88 26.41
N GLU A 28 11.24 -24.26 27.44
CA GLU A 28 10.53 -23.89 28.67
C GLU A 28 9.39 -22.90 28.41
N ALA A 29 9.62 -21.88 27.56
CA ALA A 29 8.57 -20.94 27.16
C ALA A 29 7.38 -21.67 26.49
N THR A 30 7.66 -22.63 25.59
CA THR A 30 6.59 -23.40 24.94
C THR A 30 5.92 -24.41 25.87
N ARG A 31 6.66 -24.97 26.84
CA ARG A 31 6.14 -25.84 27.89
C ARG A 31 5.11 -25.10 28.73
N ARG A 32 5.42 -23.89 29.21
CA ARG A 32 4.50 -23.05 30.00
C ARG A 32 3.21 -22.68 29.26
N ILE A 33 3.29 -22.38 27.97
CA ILE A 33 2.08 -22.09 27.16
C ILE A 33 1.18 -23.33 27.06
N ARG A 34 1.79 -24.50 26.84
CA ARG A 34 1.06 -25.74 26.56
C ARG A 34 0.53 -26.41 27.82
N GLU A 35 1.40 -26.57 28.82
CA GLU A 35 1.15 -27.36 30.02
C GLU A 35 0.60 -26.50 31.15
N ASP A 36 1.15 -25.30 31.33
CA ASP A 36 0.75 -24.39 32.41
C ASP A 36 -0.39 -23.44 31.97
N GLY A 37 -0.79 -23.48 30.69
CA GLY A 37 -1.88 -22.68 30.13
C GLY A 37 -1.60 -21.18 30.07
N GLN A 38 -0.34 -20.75 30.16
CA GLN A 38 0.02 -19.34 30.14
C GLN A 38 -0.19 -18.72 28.75
N SER A 39 -0.59 -17.44 28.71
CA SER A 39 -0.67 -16.73 27.45
C SER A 39 0.73 -16.44 26.90
N ALA A 40 0.87 -16.38 25.58
CA ALA A 40 2.15 -16.03 24.95
C ALA A 40 2.62 -14.61 25.34
N GLY A 41 1.69 -13.72 25.70
CA GLY A 41 1.96 -12.36 26.17
C GLY A 41 2.64 -12.36 27.54
N ASP A 42 2.12 -13.13 28.49
CA ASP A 42 2.68 -13.22 29.86
C ASP A 42 4.09 -13.82 29.85
N VAL A 43 4.26 -14.91 29.10
CA VAL A 43 5.56 -15.56 28.88
C VAL A 43 6.57 -14.60 28.24
N ALA A 44 6.13 -13.76 27.30
CA ALA A 44 6.98 -12.76 26.66
C ALA A 44 7.37 -11.62 27.61
N ALA A 45 6.43 -11.17 28.45
CA ALA A 45 6.67 -10.14 29.46
C ALA A 45 7.71 -10.60 30.49
N GLU A 46 7.59 -11.83 31.00
CA GLU A 46 8.57 -12.41 31.93
C GLU A 46 9.97 -12.52 31.31
N LEU A 47 10.07 -12.87 30.02
CA LEU A 47 11.35 -12.99 29.31
C LEU A 47 11.96 -11.64 28.90
N GLY A 48 11.18 -10.55 28.91
CA GLY A 48 11.58 -9.32 28.21
C GLY A 48 11.75 -9.54 26.70
N ALA A 49 10.94 -10.44 26.12
CA ALA A 49 10.92 -10.74 24.69
C ALA A 49 9.69 -10.10 24.03
N HIS A 50 9.70 -10.00 22.70
CA HIS A 50 8.51 -9.60 21.96
C HIS A 50 7.58 -10.81 21.78
N GLU A 51 6.27 -10.65 22.03
CA GLU A 51 5.26 -11.73 21.98
C GLU A 51 5.30 -12.53 20.66
N CYS A 52 5.40 -11.86 19.51
CA CYS A 52 5.55 -12.51 18.20
C CYS A 52 6.68 -13.56 18.15
N LEU A 53 7.78 -13.36 18.88
CA LEU A 53 8.88 -14.31 18.94
C LEU A 53 8.49 -15.59 19.71
N VAL A 54 7.80 -15.43 20.85
CA VAL A 54 7.29 -16.54 21.66
C VAL A 54 6.24 -17.35 20.88
N ARG A 55 5.34 -16.68 20.15
CA ARG A 55 4.38 -17.36 19.25
C ARG A 55 5.08 -18.19 18.16
N LYS A 56 6.20 -17.69 17.60
CA LYS A 56 7.01 -18.46 16.63
C LYS A 56 7.64 -19.71 17.26
N TRP A 57 8.09 -19.63 18.51
CA TRP A 57 8.60 -20.80 19.22
C TRP A 57 7.50 -21.84 19.45
N SER A 58 6.31 -21.41 19.87
CA SER A 58 5.15 -22.30 20.02
C SER A 58 4.80 -23.02 18.72
N VAL A 59 4.78 -22.32 17.58
CA VAL A 59 4.56 -22.94 16.26
C VAL A 59 5.68 -23.93 15.89
N ALA A 60 6.94 -23.60 16.20
CA ALA A 60 8.08 -24.50 15.94
C ALA A 60 8.02 -25.77 16.82
N ASP A 61 7.67 -25.65 18.09
CA ASP A 61 7.46 -26.77 19.02
C ASP A 61 6.34 -27.70 18.53
N ARG A 62 5.19 -27.14 18.11
CA ARG A 62 4.08 -27.92 17.53
C ARG A 62 4.53 -28.71 16.30
N ARG A 63 5.29 -28.08 15.40
CA ARG A 63 5.87 -28.75 14.21
C ARG A 63 6.84 -29.86 14.59
N HIS A 64 7.68 -29.64 15.61
CA HIS A 64 8.63 -30.64 16.07
C HIS A 64 7.94 -31.87 16.65
N ARG A 65 6.80 -31.67 17.32
CA ARG A 65 5.93 -32.75 17.85
C ARG A 65 5.07 -33.43 16.78
N GLY A 66 5.16 -33.02 15.52
CA GLY A 66 4.36 -33.60 14.44
C GLY A 66 2.87 -33.26 14.50
N GLU A 67 2.47 -32.28 15.31
CA GLU A 67 1.10 -31.76 15.28
C GLU A 67 0.86 -31.11 13.93
N LYS A 68 0.14 -31.80 13.06
CA LYS A 68 -0.38 -31.18 11.84
C LYS A 68 -1.35 -30.10 12.28
N ILE A 69 -1.11 -28.86 11.82
CA ILE A 69 -2.14 -27.82 11.89
C ILE A 69 -3.28 -28.36 11.04
N GLN A 70 -4.31 -28.91 11.68
CA GLN A 70 -5.59 -29.04 11.03
C GLN A 70 -6.02 -27.61 10.76
N VAL A 71 -5.80 -27.17 9.52
CA VAL A 71 -6.54 -26.06 8.96
C VAL A 71 -7.93 -26.63 8.83
N GLU A 72 -8.74 -26.50 9.89
CA GLU A 72 -10.18 -26.60 9.74
C GLU A 72 -10.52 -25.72 8.53
N GLY A 73 -11.26 -26.31 7.59
CA GLY A 73 -11.59 -25.65 6.32
C GLY A 73 -12.17 -24.25 6.56
N PRO A 74 -12.26 -23.43 5.50
CA PRO A 74 -12.78 -22.08 5.60
C PRO A 74 -14.04 -22.06 6.48
N ALA A 75 -13.99 -21.29 7.58
CA ALA A 75 -15.05 -21.14 8.58
C ALA A 75 -16.26 -20.35 8.02
N PHE A 76 -16.65 -20.64 6.78
CA PHE A 76 -17.83 -20.11 6.13
C PHE A 76 -18.79 -21.28 5.97
N THR A 77 -19.62 -21.49 7.00
CA THR A 77 -20.81 -22.32 6.88
C THR A 77 -21.68 -21.72 5.78
N ALA A 78 -21.93 -22.48 4.71
CA ALA A 78 -22.85 -22.07 3.66
C ALA A 78 -24.24 -21.89 4.28
N VAL A 79 -24.70 -20.64 4.40
CA VAL A 79 -26.07 -20.32 4.78
C VAL A 79 -26.95 -20.61 3.56
N SER A 80 -27.62 -21.75 3.56
CA SER A 80 -28.66 -22.09 2.60
C SER A 80 -29.94 -21.36 2.97
N PHE A 81 -30.40 -20.43 2.14
CA PHE A 81 -31.72 -19.82 2.26
C PHE A 81 -32.72 -20.67 1.46
N ASP A 82 -33.60 -21.37 2.17
CA ASP A 82 -34.78 -22.00 1.57
C ASP A 82 -35.82 -20.91 1.27
N GLU A 83 -36.02 -20.62 -0.02
CA GLU A 83 -37.17 -19.83 -0.48
C GLU A 83 -38.43 -20.69 -0.42
N LYS A 84 -39.35 -20.35 0.50
CA LYS A 84 -40.72 -20.90 0.52
C LYS A 84 -41.77 -19.78 0.63
N GLU A 85 -42.45 -19.60 -0.48
CA GLU A 85 -43.80 -19.09 -0.78
C GLU A 85 -44.69 -18.32 0.25
N SER A 86 -45.36 -17.32 -0.35
CA SER A 86 -46.81 -16.98 -0.30
C SER A 86 -47.35 -15.88 0.64
N ILE A 87 -47.64 -14.74 0.00
CA ILE A 87 -48.85 -13.90 0.00
C ILE A 87 -49.76 -13.89 1.26
N GLY A 88 -49.90 -12.70 1.84
CA GLY A 88 -51.03 -12.27 2.67
C GLY A 88 -51.15 -10.73 2.65
N GLU A 89 -52.34 -10.23 2.34
CA GLU A 89 -52.64 -8.87 1.84
C GLU A 89 -52.93 -7.84 2.96
N THR A 90 -52.20 -6.71 2.94
CA THR A 90 -52.47 -5.31 3.44
C THR A 90 -52.79 -5.02 4.93
N PRO A 91 -52.22 -3.92 5.50
CA PRO A 91 -52.66 -2.56 5.21
C PRO A 91 -51.53 -1.59 4.79
N ALA A 92 -51.88 -0.60 3.98
CA ALA A 92 -50.98 0.33 3.30
C ALA A 92 -49.97 1.05 4.24
N PRO A 93 -48.66 0.82 4.07
CA PRO A 93 -47.62 1.73 4.50
C PRO A 93 -47.22 2.66 3.35
N ALA A 94 -46.63 3.81 3.71
CA ALA A 94 -46.02 4.78 2.79
C ALA A 94 -45.26 4.06 1.66
N THR A 95 -45.42 4.52 0.42
CA THR A 95 -44.78 4.01 -0.81
C THR A 95 -43.35 3.53 -0.57
N SER A 96 -43.23 2.27 -0.17
CA SER A 96 -41.98 1.56 -0.01
C SER A 96 -41.48 1.37 -1.42
N GLY A 97 -40.30 1.91 -1.72
CA GLY A 97 -39.60 1.56 -2.95
C GLY A 97 -39.57 0.04 -3.01
N THR A 98 -40.24 -0.53 -4.01
CA THR A 98 -40.30 -1.97 -4.21
C THR A 98 -38.88 -2.49 -4.37
N LEU A 99 -38.62 -3.72 -3.89
CA LEU A 99 -37.32 -4.39 -4.04
C LEU A 99 -36.77 -4.29 -5.48
N ASP A 100 -37.67 -4.30 -6.46
CA ASP A 100 -37.34 -4.15 -7.87
C ASP A 100 -36.77 -2.78 -8.24
N VAL A 101 -37.22 -1.69 -7.60
CA VAL A 101 -36.65 -0.35 -7.76
C VAL A 101 -35.21 -0.34 -7.24
N ALA A 102 -34.97 -0.88 -6.04
CA ALA A 102 -33.63 -0.97 -5.47
C ALA A 102 -32.69 -1.82 -6.35
N ARG A 103 -33.17 -2.96 -6.88
CA ARG A 103 -32.42 -3.79 -7.83
C ARG A 103 -32.12 -3.06 -9.14
N HIS A 104 -33.08 -2.30 -9.66
CA HIS A 104 -32.90 -1.53 -10.88
C HIS A 104 -31.89 -0.39 -10.68
N GLU A 105 -31.96 0.33 -9.55
CA GLU A 105 -30.99 1.37 -9.20
C GLU A 105 -29.58 0.78 -9.02
N ALA A 106 -29.45 -0.37 -8.36
CA ALA A 106 -28.16 -1.05 -8.22
C ALA A 106 -27.53 -1.42 -9.58
N ARG A 107 -28.33 -1.93 -10.52
CA ARG A 107 -27.87 -2.24 -11.89
C ARG A 107 -27.46 -0.98 -12.64
N ARG A 108 -28.25 0.09 -12.53
CA ARG A 108 -27.93 1.39 -13.14
C ARG A 108 -26.61 1.93 -12.63
N GLU A 109 -26.37 1.84 -11.33
CA GLU A 109 -25.12 2.29 -10.72
C GLU A 109 -23.92 1.43 -11.16
N GLU A 110 -24.09 0.11 -11.25
CA GLU A 110 -23.07 -0.80 -11.77
C GLU A 110 -22.70 -0.49 -13.22
N SER A 111 -23.68 -0.30 -14.10
CA SER A 111 -23.46 0.11 -15.49
C SER A 111 -22.76 1.48 -15.59
N LEU A 112 -23.10 2.43 -14.71
CA LEU A 112 -22.41 3.72 -14.65
C LEU A 112 -20.93 3.55 -14.28
N GLN A 113 -20.62 2.72 -13.28
CA GLN A 113 -19.24 2.45 -12.89
C GLN A 113 -18.46 1.77 -14.01
N GLU A 114 -19.07 0.82 -14.72
CA GLU A 114 -18.44 0.13 -15.85
C GLU A 114 -18.12 1.12 -16.98
N ALA A 115 -19.08 1.97 -17.36
CA ALA A 115 -18.84 3.03 -18.35
C ALA A 115 -17.74 4.01 -17.93
N LEU A 116 -17.67 4.39 -16.65
CA LEU A 116 -16.60 5.26 -16.13
C LEU A 116 -15.23 4.55 -16.14
N ARG A 117 -15.17 3.26 -15.79
CA ARG A 117 -13.94 2.45 -15.86
C ARG A 117 -13.46 2.31 -17.29
N GLU A 118 -14.36 2.03 -18.23
CA GLU A 118 -14.07 1.97 -19.66
C GLU A 118 -13.57 3.32 -20.18
N ALA A 119 -14.21 4.42 -19.80
CA ALA A 119 -13.76 5.77 -20.16
C ALA A 119 -12.35 6.07 -19.66
N ILE A 120 -12.01 5.67 -18.43
CA ILE A 120 -10.64 5.81 -17.89
C ILE A 120 -9.65 4.97 -18.69
N PHE A 121 -10.00 3.72 -19.01
CA PHE A 121 -9.15 2.80 -19.77
C PHE A 121 -8.86 3.32 -21.17
N LEU A 122 -9.90 3.78 -21.88
CA LEU A 122 -9.80 4.33 -23.25
C LEU A 122 -9.28 5.78 -23.27
N ARG A 123 -9.02 6.39 -22.11
CA ARG A 123 -8.70 7.82 -21.96
C ARG A 123 -9.75 8.73 -22.63
N ASN A 124 -11.01 8.30 -22.64
CA ASN A 124 -12.13 9.06 -23.17
C ASN A 124 -12.66 10.03 -22.09
N TRP A 125 -12.17 11.26 -22.12
CA TRP A 125 -12.51 12.28 -21.13
C TRP A 125 -13.76 13.10 -21.48
N GLU A 126 -14.41 12.83 -22.61
CA GLU A 126 -15.62 13.56 -23.02
C GLU A 126 -16.80 13.31 -22.08
N ILE A 127 -16.82 12.15 -21.39
CA ILE A 127 -17.87 11.79 -20.43
C ILE A 127 -17.98 12.79 -19.25
N ALA A 128 -16.87 13.45 -18.90
CA ALA A 128 -16.84 14.46 -17.84
C ALA A 128 -17.24 15.86 -18.33
N GLN A 129 -17.42 16.06 -19.64
CA GLN A 129 -17.62 17.40 -20.20
C GLN A 129 -18.91 18.07 -19.73
N ALA A 130 -20.04 17.37 -19.87
CA ALA A 130 -21.33 17.91 -19.48
C ALA A 130 -21.43 18.15 -17.95
N PRO A 131 -21.03 17.22 -17.07
CA PRO A 131 -20.97 17.47 -15.62
C PRO A 131 -20.10 18.66 -15.24
N LEU A 132 -18.90 18.78 -15.83
CA LEU A 132 -17.99 19.89 -15.53
C LEU A 132 -18.55 21.24 -15.98
N LYS A 133 -19.19 21.31 -17.16
CA LYS A 133 -19.86 22.53 -17.63
C LYS A 133 -21.00 22.94 -16.70
N ALA A 134 -21.82 21.99 -16.26
CA ALA A 134 -22.91 22.25 -15.34
C ALA A 134 -22.41 22.79 -13.99
N VAL A 135 -21.34 22.20 -13.44
CA VAL A 135 -20.72 22.67 -12.18
C VAL A 135 -20.06 24.03 -12.35
N ALA A 136 -19.31 24.25 -13.43
CA ALA A 136 -18.67 25.53 -13.72
C ALA A 136 -19.71 26.66 -13.86
N GLN A 137 -20.81 26.40 -14.57
CA GLN A 137 -21.92 27.34 -14.70
C GLN A 137 -22.57 27.66 -13.34
N HIS A 138 -22.78 26.64 -12.50
CA HIS A 138 -23.36 26.85 -11.17
C HIS A 138 -22.46 27.69 -10.26
N LEU A 139 -21.14 27.59 -10.42
CA LEU A 139 -20.15 28.32 -9.64
C LEU A 139 -19.75 29.67 -10.25
N GLY A 140 -20.23 30.01 -11.46
CA GLY A 140 -19.82 31.20 -12.19
C GLY A 140 -18.34 31.17 -12.61
N LEU A 141 -17.79 29.98 -12.86
CA LEU A 141 -16.41 29.78 -13.31
C LEU A 141 -16.37 29.52 -14.82
N GLU A 142 -15.35 30.07 -15.49
CA GLU A 142 -15.04 29.72 -16.87
C GLU A 142 -14.11 28.49 -16.89
N LEU A 143 -14.42 27.51 -17.76
CA LEU A 143 -13.58 26.33 -17.92
C LEU A 143 -12.37 26.66 -18.80
N PRO A 144 -11.18 26.10 -18.52
CA PRO A 144 -9.99 26.35 -19.33
C PRO A 144 -10.21 25.89 -20.78
N GLU A 145 -9.86 26.74 -21.74
CA GLU A 145 -9.93 26.42 -23.17
C GLU A 145 -8.72 25.62 -23.66
N ASP A 146 -7.60 25.64 -22.91
CA ASP A 146 -6.41 24.85 -23.26
C ASP A 146 -6.75 23.35 -23.25
N PRO A 147 -6.58 22.64 -24.38
CA PRO A 147 -6.81 21.20 -24.47
C PRO A 147 -6.07 20.37 -23.42
N HIS A 148 -4.90 20.81 -22.95
CA HIS A 148 -4.11 20.06 -21.97
C HIS A 148 -4.67 20.18 -20.55
N ASP A 149 -4.99 21.40 -20.13
CA ASP A 149 -5.60 21.66 -18.81
C ASP A 149 -7.01 21.08 -18.73
N TRP A 150 -7.78 21.18 -19.81
CA TRP A 150 -9.09 20.53 -19.92
C TRP A 150 -9.00 19.01 -19.70
N ARG A 151 -8.05 18.33 -20.35
CA ARG A 151 -7.88 16.87 -20.22
C ARG A 151 -7.48 16.46 -18.81
N ARG A 152 -6.62 17.23 -18.15
CA ARG A 152 -6.23 16.99 -16.76
C ARG A 152 -7.45 17.12 -15.83
N LEU A 153 -8.19 18.21 -15.95
CA LEU A 153 -9.41 18.45 -15.16
C LEU A 153 -10.46 17.34 -15.39
N ALA A 154 -10.69 16.97 -16.64
CA ALA A 154 -11.65 15.93 -17.01
C ALA A 154 -11.24 14.54 -16.50
N SER A 155 -9.95 14.19 -16.54
CA SER A 155 -9.44 12.94 -15.95
C SER A 155 -9.69 12.86 -14.44
N HIS A 156 -9.42 13.95 -13.71
CA HIS A 156 -9.73 14.03 -12.27
C HIS A 156 -11.22 13.95 -11.99
N ALA A 157 -12.04 14.64 -12.78
CA ALA A 157 -13.50 14.61 -12.64
C ALA A 157 -14.07 13.20 -12.87
N THR A 158 -13.61 12.48 -13.90
CA THR A 158 -14.04 11.09 -14.15
C THR A 158 -13.71 10.17 -12.98
N ARG A 159 -12.52 10.31 -12.38
CA ARG A 159 -12.16 9.54 -11.17
C ARG A 159 -13.05 9.88 -9.98
N ALA A 160 -13.29 11.17 -9.74
CA ALA A 160 -14.17 11.62 -8.67
C ALA A 160 -15.61 11.11 -8.84
N MET A 161 -16.15 11.09 -10.07
CA MET A 161 -17.46 10.52 -10.37
C MET A 161 -17.52 9.02 -10.08
N LEU A 162 -16.45 8.27 -10.40
CA LEU A 162 -16.36 6.85 -10.10
C LEU A 162 -16.32 6.60 -8.58
N GLU A 163 -15.56 7.38 -7.83
CA GLU A 163 -15.50 7.29 -6.37
C GLU A 163 -16.86 7.60 -5.72
N VAL A 164 -17.54 8.66 -6.16
CA VAL A 164 -18.89 9.01 -5.69
C VAL A 164 -19.89 7.89 -5.98
N SER A 165 -19.80 7.28 -7.16
CA SER A 165 -20.65 6.16 -7.56
C SER A 165 -20.44 4.92 -6.68
N GLN A 166 -19.17 4.59 -6.39
CA GLN A 166 -18.83 3.49 -5.48
C GLN A 166 -19.32 3.75 -4.06
N GLU A 167 -19.18 4.98 -3.57
CA GLU A 167 -19.67 5.38 -2.25
C GLU A 167 -21.20 5.29 -2.15
N ARG A 168 -21.95 5.69 -3.20
CA ARG A 168 -23.40 5.50 -3.25
C ARG A 168 -23.76 4.03 -3.16
N GLN A 169 -23.15 3.19 -4.00
CA GLN A 169 -23.40 1.75 -4.00
C GLN A 169 -23.10 1.11 -2.64
N ARG A 170 -22.05 1.55 -1.93
CA ARG A 170 -21.75 1.10 -0.57
C ARG A 170 -22.83 1.49 0.43
N ARG A 171 -23.28 2.75 0.39
CA ARG A 171 -24.35 3.24 1.28
C ARG A 171 -25.67 2.53 1.05
N ASP A 172 -25.99 2.22 -0.21
CA ASP A 172 -27.21 1.47 -0.56
C ASP A 172 -27.19 0.04 -0.01
N ARG A 173 -26.00 -0.54 0.21
CA ARG A 173 -25.82 -1.83 0.91
C ARG A 173 -25.77 -1.70 2.43
N GLY A 174 -25.84 -0.49 2.99
CA GLY A 174 -25.67 -0.23 4.42
C GLY A 174 -24.22 -0.30 4.90
N GLU A 175 -23.24 -0.26 3.99
CA GLU A 175 -21.82 -0.25 4.32
C GLU A 175 -21.32 1.19 4.54
N TYR A 176 -21.24 1.63 5.79
CA TYR A 176 -20.74 2.96 6.14
C TYR A 176 -19.28 2.89 6.61
N SER A 177 -18.40 3.67 5.98
CA SER A 177 -16.97 3.76 6.34
C SER A 177 -16.75 4.60 7.61
N GLU A 178 -17.58 5.61 7.82
CA GLU A 178 -17.61 6.43 9.04
C GLU A 178 -18.89 6.19 9.85
N PRO A 179 -18.85 6.35 11.18
CA PRO A 179 -20.07 6.35 11.97
C PRO A 179 -21.01 7.45 11.49
N SER A 180 -22.29 7.10 11.31
CA SER A 180 -23.35 8.02 10.90
C SER A 180 -23.29 9.32 11.70
N ILE A 181 -23.53 10.47 11.06
CA ILE A 181 -23.56 11.77 11.76
C ILE A 181 -24.54 11.77 12.94
N PHE A 182 -25.62 10.99 12.86
CA PHE A 182 -26.59 10.80 13.94
C PHE A 182 -26.00 9.97 15.09
N PHE A 183 -25.25 8.92 14.75
CA PHE A 183 -24.53 8.11 15.73
C PHE A 183 -23.40 8.90 16.39
N ARG A 184 -22.65 9.69 15.62
CA ARG A 184 -21.65 10.64 16.16
C ARG A 184 -22.31 11.61 17.11
N ARG A 185 -23.41 12.28 16.71
CA ARG A 185 -24.16 13.20 17.58
C ARG A 185 -24.72 12.52 18.82
N ALA A 186 -25.22 11.29 18.73
CA ALA A 186 -25.68 10.52 19.88
C ALA A 186 -24.53 10.23 20.84
N LEU A 187 -23.37 9.77 20.34
CA LEU A 187 -22.18 9.55 21.16
C LEU A 187 -21.61 10.84 21.77
N THR A 188 -21.73 11.98 21.09
CA THR A 188 -21.30 13.27 21.65
C THR A 188 -22.31 13.81 22.66
N ALA A 189 -23.61 13.56 22.47
CA ALA A 189 -24.67 13.98 23.38
C ALA A 189 -24.62 13.24 24.72
N THR A 190 -24.10 12.01 24.77
CA THR A 190 -23.85 11.29 26.04
C THR A 190 -22.64 11.84 26.81
N GLN A 191 -21.90 12.78 26.23
CA GLN A 191 -20.77 13.47 26.87
C GLN A 191 -21.17 14.81 27.51
N VAL A 192 -22.48 15.07 27.70
CA VAL A 192 -22.94 16.14 28.58
C VAL A 192 -22.87 15.62 30.00
N ASP A 193 -21.89 16.17 30.73
CA ASP A 193 -21.68 16.16 32.19
C ASP A 193 -22.47 15.14 33.01
N THR A 194 -21.74 14.30 33.73
CA THR A 194 -22.20 13.62 34.95
C THR A 194 -22.78 14.63 35.94
N VAL A 195 -24.04 15.02 35.72
CA VAL A 195 -24.89 15.61 36.73
C VAL A 195 -25.03 14.52 37.79
N LYS A 196 -24.51 14.81 38.99
CA LYS A 196 -24.67 13.95 40.18
C LYS A 196 -26.14 13.49 40.25
N PRO A 197 -26.40 12.20 40.50
CA PRO A 197 -27.77 11.71 40.59
C PRO A 197 -28.52 12.54 41.62
N VAL A 198 -29.46 13.35 41.16
CA VAL A 198 -30.41 14.05 42.02
C VAL A 198 -31.25 12.94 42.65
N THR A 199 -31.18 12.82 43.96
CA THR A 199 -32.01 11.93 44.77
C THR A 199 -33.47 12.20 44.42
N ILE A 200 -34.12 11.23 43.79
CA ILE A 200 -35.55 11.28 43.48
C ILE A 200 -36.29 11.19 44.82
N GLN A 201 -36.86 12.32 45.24
CA GLN A 201 -37.82 12.36 46.33
C GLN A 201 -39.14 11.86 45.77
N GLU A 202 -39.61 10.74 46.31
CA GLU A 202 -40.83 10.02 45.95
C GLU A 202 -42.07 10.92 46.17
N PRO A 203 -42.86 11.25 45.13
CA PRO A 203 -44.22 11.74 45.33
C PRO A 203 -45.19 10.58 45.11
N ALA A 204 -45.84 10.19 46.21
CA ALA A 204 -47.05 9.39 46.16
C ALA A 204 -48.19 10.19 45.51
N ALA A 205 -48.71 9.71 44.38
CA ALA A 205 -50.13 9.76 44.02
C ALA A 205 -50.38 9.00 42.71
N ALA A 206 -51.42 8.17 42.72
CA ALA A 206 -51.86 7.34 41.60
C ALA A 206 -52.31 8.17 40.38
N ILE A 207 -51.85 7.79 39.19
CA ILE A 207 -52.36 8.30 37.91
C ILE A 207 -53.18 7.17 37.25
N PRO A 208 -54.45 7.40 36.87
CA PRO A 208 -55.28 6.44 36.13
C PRO A 208 -54.84 6.32 34.65
N PRO A 209 -55.24 5.25 33.94
CA PRO A 209 -54.75 4.95 32.59
C PRO A 209 -55.18 6.01 31.55
N ALA A 210 -54.21 6.42 30.74
CA ALA A 210 -54.35 7.45 29.71
C ALA A 210 -55.34 7.04 28.62
N THR A 211 -56.36 7.88 28.42
CA THR A 211 -57.26 7.85 27.28
C THR A 211 -56.59 8.56 26.11
N PHE A 212 -56.48 7.89 24.96
CA PHE A 212 -56.02 8.48 23.71
C PHE A 212 -57.01 9.57 23.25
N ALA A 213 -56.50 10.79 23.02
CA ALA A 213 -57.24 11.85 22.34
C ALA A 213 -56.51 12.24 21.06
N CYS A 214 -57.18 12.01 19.94
CA CYS A 214 -56.85 12.52 18.62
C CYS A 214 -56.99 14.05 18.56
N THR A 215 -56.33 14.62 17.53
CA THR A 215 -56.58 15.91 16.87
C THR A 215 -56.31 17.19 17.67
N ALA A 216 -55.36 18.01 17.18
CA ALA A 216 -55.71 19.24 16.49
C ALA A 216 -54.48 19.90 15.86
N SER A 217 -54.68 20.36 14.64
CA SER A 217 -53.82 21.21 13.84
C SER A 217 -53.68 22.59 14.48
N SER A 218 -52.48 23.18 14.47
CA SER A 218 -52.35 24.64 14.49
C SER A 218 -51.13 25.12 13.72
N LYS A 219 -51.42 26.12 12.88
CA LYS A 219 -50.53 26.75 11.91
C LYS A 219 -49.70 27.88 12.54
N ASN A 220 -48.52 28.06 11.96
CA ASN A 220 -47.74 29.31 11.79
C ASN A 220 -47.27 30.06 13.04
N THR A 221 -45.97 30.41 13.08
CA THR A 221 -45.52 31.81 12.96
C THR A 221 -44.01 31.90 12.80
N THR A 222 -43.64 32.77 11.86
CA THR A 222 -42.36 33.29 11.42
C THR A 222 -41.52 33.89 12.55
N ALA A 223 -40.21 33.61 12.57
CA ALA A 223 -39.20 34.54 13.09
C ALA A 223 -37.83 34.22 12.46
N SER A 224 -37.24 35.24 11.83
CA SER A 224 -35.84 35.33 11.43
C SER A 224 -34.91 35.19 12.63
N GLU A 225 -33.79 34.46 12.48
CA GLU A 225 -32.58 34.80 13.22
C GLU A 225 -31.29 34.32 12.50
N THR A 226 -30.64 35.32 11.90
CA THR A 226 -29.20 35.65 12.03
C THR A 226 -28.14 34.57 11.81
N VAL A 227 -27.41 34.76 10.70
CA VAL A 227 -26.13 34.12 10.36
C VAL A 227 -24.99 34.74 11.19
N PRO A 228 -24.05 33.94 11.75
CA PRO A 228 -22.68 34.38 11.97
C PRO A 228 -21.75 33.66 10.96
N ALA A 229 -21.21 34.38 9.97
CA ALA A 229 -19.94 35.11 10.04
C ALA A 229 -18.72 34.16 10.06
N PHE A 230 -18.15 34.00 8.86
CA PHE A 230 -16.85 33.43 8.54
C PHE A 230 -15.75 34.02 9.43
N ASN A 231 -15.02 33.18 10.17
CA ASN A 231 -13.75 33.56 10.76
C ASN A 231 -12.58 32.97 9.96
N LYS A 232 -11.88 33.91 9.32
CA LYS A 232 -10.65 33.76 8.53
C LYS A 232 -9.49 33.43 9.46
N ILE A 233 -8.98 32.20 9.42
CA ILE A 233 -7.73 31.85 10.11
C ILE A 233 -6.56 32.24 9.21
N VAL A 234 -5.86 33.27 9.66
CA VAL A 234 -4.63 33.82 9.10
C VAL A 234 -3.45 32.95 9.57
N ASN A 235 -2.65 32.48 8.62
CA ASN A 235 -1.31 31.93 8.82
C ASN A 235 -0.36 33.01 9.38
N PRO A 236 0.37 32.75 10.49
CA PRO A 236 1.59 33.48 10.78
C PRO A 236 2.82 32.76 10.22
N HIS A 237 3.45 33.42 9.26
CA HIS A 237 4.85 33.24 8.91
C HIS A 237 5.75 33.32 10.15
N ASN A 238 6.74 32.44 10.22
CA ASN A 238 7.86 32.57 11.14
C ASN A 238 9.16 32.67 10.32
N PRO A 239 9.81 33.85 10.24
CA PRO A 239 11.16 33.98 9.72
C PRO A 239 12.14 34.11 10.89
N LEU A 240 13.13 33.23 10.97
CA LEU A 240 14.36 33.56 11.69
C LEU A 240 15.58 33.15 10.88
N ALA A 241 16.12 34.18 10.23
CA ALA A 241 17.50 34.26 9.81
C ALA A 241 18.42 34.06 11.02
N ARG A 242 19.53 33.33 10.83
CA ARG A 242 20.66 33.36 11.74
C ARG A 242 21.89 33.80 10.97
N SER A 243 22.46 34.88 11.48
CA SER A 243 23.52 35.70 10.95
C SER A 243 24.79 34.96 10.58
N GLU A 244 25.38 35.42 9.49
CA GLU A 244 26.79 35.33 9.14
C GLU A 244 27.63 36.01 10.23
N GLU A 245 28.72 35.36 10.63
CA GLU A 245 29.79 35.96 11.42
C GLU A 245 31.06 35.93 10.56
N ILE A 246 31.49 37.12 10.15
CA ILE A 246 32.68 37.41 9.36
C ILE A 246 33.76 37.90 10.31
N VAL A 247 34.87 37.18 10.47
CA VAL A 247 36.21 37.74 10.77
C VAL A 247 37.31 36.66 10.53
N PRO A 248 38.61 37.00 10.35
CA PRO A 248 39.20 37.39 9.08
C PRO A 248 40.36 36.48 8.63
N ALA A 249 40.86 36.81 7.44
CA ALA A 249 42.00 36.24 6.74
C ALA A 249 43.26 36.03 7.59
N GLU A 250 43.86 34.85 7.47
CA GLU A 250 45.27 34.65 7.73
C GLU A 250 45.93 33.86 6.59
N VAL A 251 47.04 34.43 6.15
CA VAL A 251 47.87 34.13 4.99
C VAL A 251 48.63 32.83 5.23
N ILE A 252 48.44 31.81 4.39
CA ILE A 252 49.43 30.72 4.24
C ILE A 252 49.54 30.28 2.77
N ALA A 253 50.70 30.62 2.22
CA ALA A 253 51.50 29.94 1.19
C ALA A 253 50.81 29.24 0.02
N GLU A 254 51.04 29.84 -1.14
CA GLU A 254 51.04 29.26 -2.48
C GLU A 254 52.08 28.12 -2.54
N GLU A 255 51.62 26.86 -2.45
CA GLU A 255 52.41 25.68 -2.79
C GLU A 255 51.82 25.04 -4.05
N THR A 256 52.47 25.35 -5.18
CA THR A 256 52.27 24.70 -6.48
C THR A 256 52.52 23.20 -6.37
N ALA A 257 51.45 22.40 -6.35
CA ALA A 257 51.49 20.95 -6.50
C ALA A 257 50.89 20.52 -7.85
N PRO A 258 51.43 19.46 -8.47
CA PRO A 258 51.23 19.16 -9.89
C PRO A 258 49.84 18.56 -10.17
N SER A 259 49.28 18.98 -11.32
CA SER A 259 48.13 18.40 -11.99
C SER A 259 48.19 16.87 -11.97
N SER A 260 47.39 16.26 -11.09
CA SER A 260 47.16 14.80 -11.10
C SER A 260 46.41 14.42 -12.38
N PRO A 261 46.83 13.34 -13.08
CA PRO A 261 46.13 12.87 -14.27
C PRO A 261 44.70 12.45 -13.90
N LYS A 262 43.75 12.92 -14.70
CA LYS A 262 42.33 12.54 -14.65
C LYS A 262 42.25 11.01 -14.55
N PRO A 263 41.62 10.43 -13.50
CA PRO A 263 41.54 8.98 -13.37
C PRO A 263 40.76 8.42 -14.55
N GLN A 264 41.44 7.67 -15.42
CA GLN A 264 40.78 6.84 -16.42
C GLN A 264 40.10 5.69 -15.67
N ALA A 265 38.77 5.72 -15.64
CA ALA A 265 37.94 4.66 -15.09
C ALA A 265 38.32 3.31 -15.72
N PHE A 266 38.64 2.32 -14.89
CA PHE A 266 38.97 0.97 -15.34
C PHE A 266 37.63 0.25 -15.59
N VAL A 267 37.01 0.55 -16.73
CA VAL A 267 35.74 -0.06 -17.13
C VAL A 267 36.00 -1.51 -17.52
N ASP A 268 35.26 -2.44 -16.91
CA ASP A 268 35.25 -3.85 -17.31
C ASP A 268 34.86 -3.92 -18.80
N PRO A 269 35.75 -4.36 -19.72
CA PRO A 269 35.58 -4.16 -21.16
C PRO A 269 34.34 -4.84 -21.74
N GLY A 270 33.69 -5.74 -20.99
CA GLY A 270 32.42 -6.36 -21.36
C GLY A 270 31.15 -5.57 -21.03
N LEU A 271 31.22 -4.50 -20.24
CA LEU A 271 30.06 -3.63 -19.91
C LEU A 271 30.04 -2.32 -20.72
N ALA A 272 31.08 -1.99 -21.49
CA ALA A 272 31.35 -0.61 -21.88
C ALA A 272 30.68 -0.12 -23.18
N GLN A 273 29.59 -0.73 -23.66
CA GLN A 273 29.02 -0.37 -24.97
C GLN A 273 27.73 0.44 -24.91
N SER A 274 26.84 0.21 -23.93
CA SER A 274 25.62 1.02 -23.83
C SER A 274 25.85 2.30 -23.01
N PRO A 275 25.15 3.41 -23.35
CA PRO A 275 25.14 4.62 -22.55
C PRO A 275 24.74 4.39 -21.07
N ILE A 276 23.78 3.49 -20.79
CA ILE A 276 23.37 3.13 -19.41
C ILE A 276 24.51 2.47 -18.65
N ALA A 277 25.23 1.54 -19.27
CA ALA A 277 26.29 0.83 -18.59
C ALA A 277 27.46 1.75 -18.26
N VAL A 278 27.77 2.73 -19.12
CA VAL A 278 28.76 3.78 -18.83
C VAL A 278 28.34 4.63 -17.63
N GLY A 279 27.13 5.18 -17.63
CA GLY A 279 26.61 5.96 -16.50
C GLY A 279 26.54 5.15 -15.21
N GLY A 280 26.11 3.89 -15.31
CA GLY A 280 26.03 2.97 -14.19
C GLY A 280 27.39 2.59 -13.61
N ALA A 281 28.41 2.45 -14.45
CA ALA A 281 29.79 2.24 -14.01
C ALA A 281 30.31 3.45 -13.21
N LEU A 282 30.07 4.67 -13.69
CA LEU A 282 30.46 5.90 -12.99
C LEU A 282 29.79 6.02 -11.61
N TYR A 283 28.48 5.76 -11.53
CA TYR A 283 27.78 5.72 -10.25
C TYR A 283 28.38 4.66 -9.32
N ARG A 284 28.62 3.45 -9.83
CA ARG A 284 29.20 2.36 -9.03
C ARG A 284 30.57 2.72 -8.50
N GLU A 285 31.43 3.33 -9.31
CA GLU A 285 32.75 3.82 -8.89
C GLU A 285 32.64 4.89 -7.81
N ALA A 286 31.73 5.87 -7.97
CA ALA A 286 31.48 6.89 -6.96
C ALA A 286 31.05 6.28 -5.62
N ARG A 287 30.11 5.32 -5.63
CA ARG A 287 29.65 4.61 -4.44
C ARG A 287 30.74 3.73 -3.81
N LEU A 288 31.59 3.09 -4.62
CA LEU A 288 32.75 2.32 -4.13
C LEU A 288 33.81 3.20 -3.48
N ALA A 289 33.99 4.42 -3.99
CA ALA A 289 34.82 5.44 -3.36
C ALA A 289 34.20 5.99 -2.06
N GLY A 290 32.97 5.58 -1.71
CA GLY A 290 32.27 6.01 -0.50
C GLY A 290 31.55 7.33 -0.64
N LYS A 291 31.28 7.79 -1.86
CA LYS A 291 30.44 8.96 -2.10
C LYS A 291 28.96 8.57 -1.98
N PRO A 292 28.09 9.48 -1.50
CA PRO A 292 26.65 9.22 -1.43
C PRO A 292 26.03 8.98 -2.81
N GLY A 293 26.65 9.46 -3.90
CA GLY A 293 26.23 9.14 -5.25
C GLY A 293 25.02 9.96 -5.70
N LYS A 294 24.88 11.19 -5.18
CA LYS A 294 23.97 12.19 -5.78
C LYS A 294 24.71 13.12 -6.72
N ARG A 295 25.99 13.42 -6.44
CA ARG A 295 26.84 14.30 -7.25
C ARG A 295 28.25 13.74 -7.36
N VAL A 296 28.93 13.99 -8.48
CA VAL A 296 30.31 13.55 -8.71
C VAL A 296 31.30 14.15 -7.68
N LYS A 297 31.08 15.40 -7.28
CA LYS A 297 31.99 16.18 -6.40
C LYS A 297 31.66 16.07 -4.89
N GLU A 298 31.22 14.90 -4.43
CA GLU A 298 30.93 14.66 -3.00
C GLU A 298 32.15 14.16 -2.23
N LYS A 299 32.24 14.50 -0.93
CA LYS A 299 33.27 13.99 -0.02
C LYS A 299 33.08 12.49 0.20
N ALA A 300 34.17 11.73 0.06
CA ALA A 300 34.18 10.30 0.22
C ALA A 300 34.17 9.87 1.70
N ASN A 301 33.32 8.91 2.05
CA ASN A 301 33.35 8.18 3.31
C ASN A 301 33.85 6.74 3.08
N VAL A 302 35.09 6.47 3.48
CA VAL A 302 35.75 5.17 3.28
C VAL A 302 34.97 4.00 3.89
N GLY A 303 34.29 4.23 5.02
CA GLY A 303 33.47 3.21 5.68
C GLY A 303 32.26 2.81 4.85
N GLU A 304 31.59 3.78 4.24
CA GLU A 304 30.44 3.56 3.37
C GLU A 304 30.84 2.83 2.09
N GLY A 305 31.99 3.18 1.49
CA GLY A 305 32.51 2.51 0.29
C GLY A 305 32.79 1.01 0.53
N LYS A 306 33.42 0.67 1.66
CA LYS A 306 33.66 -0.72 2.07
C LYS A 306 32.35 -1.49 2.31
N SER A 307 31.38 -0.86 2.98
CA SER A 307 30.05 -1.44 3.20
C SER A 307 29.32 -1.68 1.88
N TYR A 308 29.32 -0.69 0.98
CA TYR A 308 28.69 -0.75 -0.32
C TYR A 308 29.29 -1.87 -1.19
N LYS A 309 30.63 -1.98 -1.23
CA LYS A 309 31.33 -3.06 -1.94
C LYS A 309 30.86 -4.45 -1.49
N LYS A 310 30.66 -4.64 -0.18
CA LYS A 310 30.25 -5.92 0.40
C LYS A 310 28.77 -6.23 0.18
N ASN A 311 27.91 -5.22 0.27
CA ASN A 311 26.47 -5.44 0.43
C ASN A 311 25.63 -5.11 -0.83
N SER A 312 26.04 -4.13 -1.63
CA SER A 312 25.18 -3.52 -2.65
C SER A 312 25.76 -3.54 -4.06
N ALA A 313 27.09 -3.54 -4.21
CA ALA A 313 27.74 -3.38 -5.51
C ALA A 313 27.30 -4.43 -6.56
N CYS A 314 27.13 -5.69 -6.17
CA CYS A 314 26.65 -6.75 -7.07
C CYS A 314 25.20 -6.55 -7.50
N ASN A 315 24.35 -6.04 -6.59
CA ASN A 315 22.94 -5.80 -6.88
C ASN A 315 22.77 -4.65 -7.87
N VAL A 316 23.50 -3.55 -7.67
CA VAL A 316 23.51 -2.41 -8.58
C VAL A 316 24.01 -2.83 -9.98
N THR A 317 25.05 -3.67 -10.06
CA THR A 317 25.49 -4.23 -11.36
C THR A 317 24.37 -5.04 -12.04
N SER A 318 23.63 -5.85 -11.29
CA SER A 318 22.48 -6.58 -11.84
C SER A 318 21.37 -5.66 -12.32
N THR A 319 21.09 -4.57 -11.59
CA THR A 319 20.08 -3.57 -11.97
C THR A 319 20.49 -2.85 -13.25
N ILE A 320 21.75 -2.40 -13.36
CA ILE A 320 22.30 -1.74 -14.56
C ILE A 320 22.15 -2.63 -15.80
N ARG A 321 22.53 -3.91 -15.69
CA ARG A 321 22.37 -4.87 -16.80
C ARG A 321 20.91 -5.06 -17.22
N LEU A 322 20.00 -5.05 -16.25
CA LEU A 322 18.59 -5.20 -16.54
C LEU A 322 18.05 -3.98 -17.29
N LEU A 323 18.41 -2.77 -16.84
CA LEU A 323 18.04 -1.53 -17.50
C LEU A 323 18.60 -1.42 -18.91
N GLU A 324 19.87 -1.76 -19.09
CA GLU A 324 20.51 -1.85 -20.41
C GLU A 324 19.74 -2.80 -21.33
N ALA A 325 19.27 -3.93 -20.83
CA ALA A 325 18.48 -4.87 -21.62
C ALA A 325 17.05 -4.36 -21.93
N PHE A 326 16.48 -3.45 -21.12
CA PHE A 326 15.18 -2.83 -21.41
C PHE A 326 15.29 -1.59 -22.33
N PHE A 327 16.39 -0.85 -22.22
CA PHE A 327 16.63 0.44 -22.86
C PHE A 327 18.05 0.50 -23.49
N PRO A 328 18.36 -0.36 -24.47
CA PRO A 328 19.73 -0.55 -24.97
C PRO A 328 20.34 0.74 -25.54
N ASP A 329 19.52 1.59 -26.16
CA ASP A 329 19.95 2.79 -26.89
C ASP A 329 19.72 4.10 -26.11
N THR A 330 19.24 4.03 -24.86
CA THR A 330 18.90 5.23 -24.07
C THR A 330 20.06 5.63 -23.16
N ALA A 331 20.42 6.91 -23.08
CA ALA A 331 21.40 7.35 -22.09
C ALA A 331 20.81 7.36 -20.68
N MET A 332 21.66 7.20 -19.66
CA MET A 332 21.20 7.21 -18.26
C MET A 332 20.49 8.53 -17.92
N GLN A 333 20.94 9.66 -18.47
CA GLN A 333 20.31 10.97 -18.31
C GLN A 333 18.99 11.16 -19.09
N ASP A 334 18.71 10.32 -20.09
CA ASP A 334 17.52 10.41 -20.94
C ASP A 334 16.38 9.50 -20.44
N LEU A 335 16.63 8.72 -19.38
CA LEU A 335 15.60 7.89 -18.75
C LEU A 335 14.58 8.77 -18.02
N THR A 336 13.35 8.74 -18.49
CA THR A 336 12.24 9.50 -17.90
C THR A 336 11.52 8.70 -16.81
N GLU A 337 10.64 9.35 -16.04
CA GLU A 337 9.76 8.66 -15.09
C GLU A 337 8.91 7.56 -15.76
N ASP A 338 8.44 7.79 -16.98
CA ASP A 338 7.64 6.82 -17.75
C ASP A 338 8.44 5.54 -18.07
N ASN A 339 9.75 5.68 -18.39
CA ASN A 339 10.64 4.53 -18.58
C ASN A 339 10.71 3.68 -17.31
N PHE A 340 10.67 4.30 -16.13
CA PHE A 340 10.70 3.57 -14.86
C PHE A 340 9.39 2.91 -14.51
N ILE A 341 8.27 3.57 -14.79
CA ILE A 341 6.94 2.96 -14.65
C ILE A 341 6.92 1.69 -15.51
N GLU A 342 7.31 1.80 -16.78
CA GLU A 342 7.38 0.66 -17.69
C GLU A 342 8.33 -0.44 -17.18
N PHE A 343 9.54 -0.06 -16.74
CA PHE A 343 10.51 -0.99 -16.18
C PHE A 343 9.92 -1.75 -14.97
N PHE A 344 9.32 -1.04 -14.01
CA PHE A 344 8.77 -1.64 -12.81
C PHE A 344 7.45 -2.39 -13.03
N GLU A 345 6.72 -2.12 -14.12
CA GLU A 345 5.60 -2.96 -14.58
C GLU A 345 6.09 -4.28 -15.17
N LEU A 346 7.24 -4.28 -15.87
CA LEU A 346 7.77 -5.46 -16.56
C LEU A 346 8.62 -6.36 -15.65
N VAL A 347 9.37 -5.79 -14.70
CA VAL A 347 10.25 -6.56 -13.79
C VAL A 347 9.51 -7.66 -13.01
N PRO A 348 8.30 -7.45 -12.44
CA PRO A 348 7.53 -8.51 -11.78
C PRO A 348 7.09 -9.65 -12.70
N ARG A 349 7.02 -9.40 -14.02
CA ARG A 349 6.66 -10.40 -15.03
C ARG A 349 7.85 -11.21 -15.50
N LEU A 350 9.08 -10.85 -15.14
CA LEU A 350 10.27 -11.63 -15.51
C LEU A 350 10.23 -13.04 -14.87
N PRO A 351 10.53 -14.09 -15.66
CA PRO A 351 10.65 -15.44 -15.11
C PRO A 351 11.87 -15.53 -14.18
N ALA A 352 11.78 -16.32 -13.12
CA ALA A 352 12.83 -16.47 -12.10
C ALA A 352 14.15 -17.07 -12.63
N ILE A 353 14.13 -17.60 -13.85
CA ILE A 353 15.29 -18.16 -14.56
C ILE A 353 16.05 -17.13 -15.39
N HIS A 354 15.48 -15.94 -15.61
CA HIS A 354 16.12 -14.87 -16.35
C HIS A 354 17.47 -14.49 -15.72
N GLY A 355 18.50 -14.31 -16.56
CA GLY A 355 19.86 -13.96 -16.14
C GLY A 355 20.66 -15.08 -15.44
N LYS A 356 20.08 -16.27 -15.23
CA LYS A 356 20.79 -17.42 -14.62
C LYS A 356 21.42 -18.36 -15.66
N SER A 357 20.87 -18.37 -16.87
CA SER A 357 21.40 -19.15 -17.98
C SER A 357 22.09 -18.23 -18.96
N SER A 358 23.35 -18.52 -19.30
CA SER A 358 24.06 -17.83 -20.38
C SER A 358 23.43 -18.03 -21.75
N LYS A 359 22.54 -19.03 -21.90
CA LYS A 359 21.83 -19.33 -23.14
C LYS A 359 20.59 -18.45 -23.37
N GLU A 360 20.13 -17.75 -22.34
CA GLU A 360 18.94 -16.90 -22.42
C GLU A 360 19.34 -15.50 -22.90
N VAL A 361 19.46 -15.35 -24.23
CA VAL A 361 19.86 -14.10 -24.91
C VAL A 361 18.67 -13.41 -25.57
N ARG A 362 17.45 -13.92 -25.37
CA ARG A 362 16.25 -13.32 -25.95
C ARG A 362 16.03 -11.92 -25.38
N ASP A 363 15.48 -11.05 -26.23
CA ASP A 363 14.94 -9.76 -25.82
C ASP A 363 13.96 -9.94 -24.65
N ILE A 364 14.10 -9.12 -23.62
CA ILE A 364 13.36 -9.30 -22.36
C ILE A 364 11.85 -9.18 -22.57
N ARG A 365 11.40 -8.25 -23.41
CA ARG A 365 9.97 -8.02 -23.66
C ARG A 365 9.37 -9.23 -24.36
N LYS A 366 10.06 -9.74 -25.39
CA LYS A 366 9.67 -10.98 -26.07
C LYS A 366 9.68 -12.19 -25.15
N LEU A 367 10.64 -12.29 -24.24
CA LEU A 367 10.70 -13.36 -23.24
C LEU A 367 9.48 -13.32 -22.31
N ILE A 368 9.13 -12.14 -21.79
CA ILE A 368 7.94 -11.97 -20.93
C ILE A 368 6.67 -12.37 -21.69
N GLU A 369 6.48 -11.84 -22.90
CA GLU A 369 5.32 -12.14 -23.73
C GLU A 369 5.20 -13.64 -24.03
N GLN A 370 6.30 -14.29 -24.39
CA GLN A 370 6.31 -15.72 -24.67
C GLN A 370 5.94 -16.53 -23.43
N VAL A 371 6.54 -16.24 -22.28
CA VAL A 371 6.24 -16.96 -21.03
C VAL A 371 4.78 -16.74 -20.61
N ASP A 372 4.26 -15.52 -20.77
CA ASP A 372 2.86 -15.21 -20.44
C ASP A 372 1.88 -15.94 -21.37
N ASN A 373 2.19 -16.01 -22.66
CA ASN A 373 1.41 -16.76 -23.64
C ASN A 373 1.45 -18.28 -23.39
N GLU A 374 2.62 -18.83 -23.09
CA GLU A 374 2.79 -20.25 -22.75
C GLU A 374 2.05 -20.60 -21.45
N GLU A 375 2.16 -19.75 -20.42
CA GLU A 375 1.45 -19.92 -19.15
C GLU A 375 -0.07 -19.86 -19.36
N ALA A 376 -0.58 -18.90 -20.13
CA ALA A 376 -2.01 -18.77 -20.41
C ALA A 376 -2.57 -19.99 -21.17
N ARG A 377 -1.84 -20.50 -22.17
CA ARG A 377 -2.21 -21.71 -22.91
C ARG A 377 -2.19 -22.94 -22.00
N GLY A 378 -1.11 -23.13 -21.24
CA GLY A 378 -0.96 -24.25 -20.31
C GLY A 378 -2.04 -24.27 -19.23
N ILE A 379 -2.37 -23.10 -18.65
CA ILE A 379 -3.46 -22.97 -17.67
C ILE A 379 -4.81 -23.30 -18.30
N SER A 380 -5.07 -22.85 -19.53
CA SER A 380 -6.34 -23.10 -20.22
C SER A 380 -6.54 -24.59 -20.52
N GLN A 381 -5.49 -25.25 -21.03
CA GLN A 381 -5.50 -26.70 -21.27
C GLN A 381 -5.66 -27.48 -19.96
N LEU A 382 -4.92 -27.13 -18.91
CA LEU A 382 -5.02 -27.77 -17.61
C LEU A 382 -6.43 -27.66 -17.02
N LYS A 383 -7.06 -26.48 -17.10
CA LYS A 383 -8.45 -26.29 -16.64
C LYS A 383 -9.43 -27.17 -17.40
N LEU A 384 -9.29 -27.26 -18.73
CA LEU A 384 -10.13 -28.10 -19.58
C LEU A 384 -9.95 -29.58 -19.21
N ASP A 385 -8.71 -30.06 -19.12
CA ASP A 385 -8.39 -31.46 -18.79
C ASP A 385 -8.93 -31.86 -17.41
N MET A 386 -8.81 -30.98 -16.41
CA MET A 386 -9.32 -31.25 -15.07
C MET A 386 -10.85 -31.16 -15.00
N ALA A 387 -11.48 -30.28 -15.78
CA ALA A 387 -12.92 -30.22 -15.91
C ALA A 387 -13.48 -31.49 -16.58
N MET A 388 -12.79 -32.01 -17.61
CA MET A 388 -13.15 -33.30 -18.24
C MET A 388 -13.02 -34.50 -17.29
N ARG A 389 -12.18 -34.39 -16.25
CA ARG A 389 -12.04 -35.39 -15.18
C ARG A 389 -12.99 -35.16 -14.01
N GLU A 390 -13.90 -34.20 -14.12
CA GLU A 390 -14.85 -33.82 -13.06
C GLU A 390 -14.16 -33.47 -11.73
N GLU A 391 -12.96 -32.90 -11.79
CA GLU A 391 -12.26 -32.47 -10.57
C GLU A 391 -12.97 -31.29 -9.89
N SER A 392 -12.86 -31.23 -8.56
CA SER A 392 -13.42 -30.13 -7.79
C SER A 392 -12.76 -28.80 -8.15
N LYS A 393 -13.53 -27.71 -8.08
CA LYS A 393 -13.02 -26.34 -8.31
C LYS A 393 -11.78 -26.01 -7.47
N GLY A 394 -11.74 -26.45 -6.21
CA GLY A 394 -10.59 -26.24 -5.33
C GLY A 394 -9.32 -26.93 -5.83
N ASN A 395 -9.43 -28.15 -6.38
CA ASN A 395 -8.28 -28.84 -6.97
C ASN A 395 -7.80 -28.13 -8.24
N ILE A 396 -8.72 -27.67 -9.09
CA ILE A 396 -8.40 -26.90 -10.30
C ILE A 396 -7.63 -25.64 -9.93
N ASP A 397 -8.08 -24.87 -8.92
CA ASP A 397 -7.41 -23.65 -8.49
C ASP A 397 -6.00 -23.92 -7.96
N VAL A 398 -5.80 -24.99 -7.17
CA VAL A 398 -4.48 -25.40 -6.68
C VAL A 398 -3.56 -25.82 -7.83
N ALA A 399 -4.08 -26.56 -8.80
CA ALA A 399 -3.32 -27.00 -9.97
C ALA A 399 -2.92 -25.82 -10.86
N VAL A 400 -3.84 -24.89 -11.11
CA VAL A 400 -3.58 -23.65 -11.84
C VAL A 400 -2.51 -22.82 -11.15
N HIS A 401 -2.57 -22.67 -9.82
CA HIS A 401 -1.54 -21.96 -9.06
C HIS A 401 -0.18 -22.64 -9.17
N ARG A 402 -0.12 -23.98 -9.13
CA ARG A 402 1.14 -24.74 -9.29
C ARG A 402 1.72 -24.69 -10.71
N ALA A 403 0.86 -24.55 -11.71
CA ALA A 403 1.25 -24.49 -13.12
C ALA A 403 1.84 -23.13 -13.53
N LYS A 404 1.63 -22.07 -12.75
CA LYS A 404 2.19 -20.73 -13.03
C LYS A 404 3.71 -20.77 -13.05
N THR A 405 4.31 -20.08 -14.01
CA THR A 405 5.76 -19.97 -14.11
C THR A 405 6.28 -19.13 -12.95
N PRO A 406 7.27 -19.62 -12.16
CA PRO A 406 7.83 -18.83 -11.08
C PRO A 406 8.43 -17.53 -11.60
N ARG A 407 7.94 -16.39 -11.09
CA ARG A 407 8.46 -15.06 -11.40
C ARG A 407 9.51 -14.60 -10.39
N LEU A 408 10.13 -13.45 -10.63
CA LEU A 408 11.03 -12.83 -9.66
C LEU A 408 10.34 -12.66 -8.30
N ARG A 409 11.08 -12.92 -7.22
CA ARG A 409 10.56 -12.75 -5.85
C ARG A 409 10.42 -11.27 -5.53
N VAL A 410 9.42 -10.92 -4.74
CA VAL A 410 9.16 -9.54 -4.26
C VAL A 410 10.41 -8.88 -3.67
N GLY A 411 11.19 -9.61 -2.88
CA GLY A 411 12.44 -9.07 -2.30
C GLY A 411 13.54 -8.75 -3.33
N THR A 412 13.54 -9.43 -4.48
CA THR A 412 14.44 -9.10 -5.61
C THR A 412 13.93 -7.87 -6.35
N ILE A 413 12.62 -7.79 -6.61
CA ILE A 413 11.97 -6.64 -7.26
C ILE A 413 12.22 -5.37 -6.46
N TYR A 414 11.95 -5.41 -5.14
CA TYR A 414 12.17 -4.27 -4.25
C TYR A 414 13.63 -3.81 -4.22
N ARG A 415 14.58 -4.73 -4.40
CA ARG A 415 15.99 -4.38 -4.49
C ARG A 415 16.30 -3.59 -5.75
N HIS A 416 15.78 -4.00 -6.90
CA HIS A 416 15.90 -3.23 -8.14
C HIS A 416 15.23 -1.85 -8.01
N MET A 417 14.09 -1.76 -7.31
CA MET A 417 13.45 -0.47 -7.02
C MET A 417 14.33 0.44 -6.15
N GLN A 418 14.96 -0.10 -5.10
CA GLN A 418 15.87 0.67 -4.25
C GLN A 418 17.13 1.12 -4.99
N ASP A 419 17.69 0.25 -5.81
CA ASP A 419 18.89 0.53 -6.61
C ASP A 419 18.58 1.44 -7.81
N GLY A 420 17.30 1.63 -8.15
CA GLY A 420 16.83 2.66 -9.08
C GLY A 420 17.18 4.09 -8.64
N LYS A 421 17.65 4.32 -7.41
CA LYS A 421 18.22 5.64 -7.04
C LYS A 421 19.49 6.01 -7.79
N ILE A 422 20.07 5.09 -8.56
CA ILE A 422 21.19 5.34 -9.46
C ILE A 422 20.92 6.51 -10.43
N PHE A 423 19.67 6.84 -10.71
CA PHE A 423 19.31 7.91 -11.67
C PHE A 423 19.26 9.31 -11.07
N ASP A 424 19.18 9.42 -9.74
CA ASP A 424 19.41 10.71 -9.06
C ASP A 424 20.89 11.14 -9.15
N PHE A 425 21.75 10.30 -9.73
CA PHE A 425 23.15 10.60 -9.94
C PHE A 425 23.31 11.54 -11.13
N ASP A 426 23.63 12.79 -10.82
CA ASP A 426 23.95 13.78 -11.83
C ASP A 426 25.29 13.44 -12.50
N VAL A 427 25.23 12.98 -13.75
CA VAL A 427 26.40 12.65 -14.58
C VAL A 427 27.04 13.91 -15.18
N ALA A 428 26.35 15.06 -15.18
CA ALA A 428 26.88 16.30 -15.71
C ALA A 428 27.91 16.92 -14.73
N ALA A 429 29.19 16.62 -14.94
CA ALA A 429 30.30 17.18 -14.17
C ALA A 429 31.47 17.63 -15.04
#